data_AF-A0A972SZ67-F1
#
_entry.id   AF-A0A972SZ67-F1
#
_cell.length_a   1.000
_cell.length_b   1.000
_cell.length_c   1.000
_cell.angle_alpha   90.00
_cell.angle_beta   90.00
_cell.angle_gamma   90.00
#
_symmetry.space_group_name_H-M   'P 1'
#
loop_
_entity.id
_entity.type
_entity.pdbx_description
1 polymer ?
#
loop_
_entity_poly.entity_id
_entity_poly.type
_entity_poly.pdbx_seq_one_letter_code
_entity_poly.pdbx_strand_id
1 'polypeptide(L)'
;MAAKKQTCYPHGIENSICPACGRPMPKVDYYTARPLRQEEISRSYDSRTIRITFTDVNPHTGNICLFCARDNARGRRTAGLLVMAGGGVLSMTAMIWGVVAANLAERAGGDVGAAMGLPMALMCIFIIAAIVGLAIFVETNRMNPWRKYNQEQLFGLFQTLIKKEGSLPGAVCLSPGQVKQMKQS
;
A
#
# COMPACT_ATOMS: atom_id res chain seq x y z
N MET A 1 12.79 -22.99 -8.65
CA MET A 1 13.50 -21.72 -8.91
C MET A 1 12.46 -20.68 -9.28
N ALA A 2 12.13 -19.74 -8.37
CA ALA A 2 11.12 -18.73 -8.63
C ALA A 2 11.64 -17.76 -9.70
N ALA A 3 11.01 -17.74 -10.88
CA ALA A 3 11.35 -16.80 -11.94
C ALA A 3 11.38 -15.38 -11.37
N LYS A 4 12.55 -14.75 -11.42
CA LYS A 4 12.79 -13.36 -10.99
C LYS A 4 11.77 -12.52 -11.75
N LYS A 5 10.73 -12.02 -11.06
CA LYS A 5 9.68 -11.19 -11.66
C LYS A 5 10.37 -10.01 -12.33
N GLN A 6 10.45 -10.04 -13.66
CA GLN A 6 11.08 -8.98 -14.43
C GLN A 6 10.19 -7.75 -14.31
N THR A 7 10.58 -6.86 -13.41
CA THR A 7 10.03 -5.54 -13.33
C THR A 7 10.70 -4.70 -14.42
N CYS A 8 9.86 -4.13 -15.30
CA CYS A 8 10.28 -3.15 -16.29
C CYS A 8 10.65 -1.84 -15.53
N TYR A 9 11.78 -1.82 -14.83
CA TYR A 9 12.41 -0.60 -14.34
C TYR A 9 13.80 -0.52 -14.96
N PRO A 10 13.93 0.12 -16.12
CA PRO A 10 15.25 0.52 -16.54
C PRO A 10 15.66 1.69 -15.64
N HIS A 11 16.77 1.52 -14.93
CA HIS A 11 17.65 2.66 -14.73
C HIS A 11 17.94 3.25 -16.11
N GLY A 12 17.54 4.50 -16.33
CA GLY A 12 17.79 5.21 -17.59
C GLY A 12 16.53 5.47 -18.42
N ILE A 13 16.53 6.67 -19.02
CA ILE A 13 15.74 7.03 -20.20
C ILE A 13 15.96 5.87 -21.19
N GLU A 14 14.94 5.18 -21.70
CA GLU A 14 14.69 5.32 -23.15
C GLU A 14 13.40 4.64 -23.65
N ASN A 15 12.79 3.70 -22.93
CA ASN A 15 11.67 2.96 -23.51
C ASN A 15 10.33 3.45 -23.00
N SER A 16 9.59 4.18 -23.85
CA SER A 16 8.17 4.51 -23.65
C SER A 16 7.27 3.26 -23.68
N ILE A 17 7.82 2.11 -24.06
CA ILE A 17 7.14 0.82 -24.19
C ILE A 17 7.87 -0.21 -23.32
N CYS A 18 7.16 -0.98 -22.49
CA CYS A 18 7.77 -1.99 -21.63
C CYS A 18 8.29 -3.16 -22.48
N PRO A 19 9.58 -3.53 -22.36
CA PRO A 19 10.16 -4.63 -23.12
C PRO A 19 9.54 -6.00 -22.80
N ALA A 20 8.94 -6.16 -21.62
CA ALA A 20 8.33 -7.44 -21.22
C ALA A 20 6.92 -7.66 -21.77
N CYS A 21 6.13 -6.60 -21.99
CA CYS A 21 4.72 -6.74 -22.36
C CYS A 21 4.27 -5.88 -23.55
N GLY A 22 5.16 -5.07 -24.13
CA GLY A 22 4.87 -4.20 -25.28
C GLY A 22 3.88 -3.07 -24.98
N ARG A 23 3.54 -2.81 -23.71
CA ARG A 23 2.57 -1.77 -23.31
C ARG A 23 3.26 -0.42 -23.04
N PRO A 24 2.57 0.71 -23.27
CA PRO A 24 3.11 2.02 -22.95
C PRO A 24 3.36 2.16 -21.45
N MET A 25 4.47 2.82 -21.11
CA MET A 25 4.87 3.12 -19.74
C MET A 25 4.79 4.61 -19.48
N PRO A 26 3.99 5.08 -18.51
CA PRO A 26 4.07 6.46 -18.05
C PRO A 26 5.46 6.78 -17.49
N LYS A 27 5.93 7.98 -17.82
CA LYS A 27 7.15 8.57 -17.27
C LYS A 27 6.90 9.11 -15.88
N VAL A 28 7.90 9.02 -15.02
CA VAL A 28 7.90 9.48 -13.63
C VAL A 28 9.19 10.25 -13.40
N ASP A 29 9.08 11.56 -13.21
CA ASP A 29 10.22 12.35 -12.78
C ASP A 29 10.39 12.21 -11.27
N TYR A 30 11.64 12.04 -10.84
CA TYR A 30 12.00 11.97 -9.44
C TYR A 30 13.38 12.57 -9.23
N TYR A 31 13.68 12.93 -7.99
CA TYR A 31 14.99 13.43 -7.62
C TYR A 31 15.63 12.47 -6.64
N THR A 32 16.94 12.26 -6.74
CA THR A 32 17.70 11.61 -5.68
C THR A 32 18.48 12.67 -4.94
N ALA A 33 18.50 12.61 -3.61
CA ALA A 33 19.33 13.49 -2.81
C ALA A 33 19.94 12.73 -1.64
N ARG A 34 21.09 13.21 -1.14
CA ARG A 34 21.73 12.67 0.06
C ARG A 34 21.37 13.53 1.27
N PRO A 35 20.87 12.95 2.37
CA PRO A 35 20.64 13.71 3.59
C PRO A 35 22.00 14.10 4.19
N LEU A 36 22.25 15.40 4.39
CA LEU A 36 23.46 15.92 5.02
C LEU A 36 23.30 16.07 6.52
N ARG A 37 22.20 16.69 6.94
CA ARG A 37 22.00 17.12 8.31
C ARG A 37 20.52 17.09 8.63
N GLN A 38 20.20 16.60 9.82
CA GLN A 38 18.87 16.59 10.37
C GLN A 38 18.88 17.47 11.60
N GLU A 39 18.13 18.57 11.55
CA GLU A 39 17.99 19.52 12.66
C GLU A 39 16.56 19.41 13.20
N GLU A 40 16.42 19.18 14.50
CA GLU A 40 15.14 19.32 15.18
C GLU A 40 14.93 20.79 15.53
N ILE A 41 13.94 21.41 14.90
CA ILE A 41 13.52 22.77 15.21
C ILE A 41 12.28 22.65 16.08
N SER A 42 12.42 23.03 17.35
CA SER A 42 11.29 23.21 18.26
C SER A 42 10.45 24.38 17.78
N ARG A 43 9.22 24.11 17.32
CA ARG A 43 8.25 25.17 16.96
C ARG A 43 7.38 25.58 18.15
N SER A 44 7.15 24.68 19.11
CA SER A 44 6.42 24.92 20.36
C SER A 44 6.74 23.82 21.38
N TYR A 45 6.30 23.96 22.64
CA TYR A 45 6.54 23.02 23.74
C TYR A 45 6.14 21.57 23.37
N ASP A 46 5.08 21.40 22.57
CA ASP A 46 4.57 20.10 22.10
C ASP A 46 4.86 19.77 20.63
N SER A 47 5.54 20.65 19.88
CA SER A 47 5.77 20.43 18.44
C SER A 47 7.25 20.50 18.06
N ARG A 48 7.77 19.35 17.64
CA ARG A 48 9.10 19.22 17.04
C ARG A 48 8.96 19.08 15.54
N THR A 49 9.63 19.95 14.79
CA THR A 49 9.70 19.86 13.33
C THR A 49 11.09 19.40 12.95
N ILE A 50 11.20 18.32 12.19
CA ILE A 50 12.49 17.84 11.70
C ILE A 50 12.77 18.54 10.37
N ARG A 51 13.82 19.34 10.31
CA ARG A 51 14.36 19.91 9.06
C ARG A 51 15.50 19.03 8.59
N ILE A 52 15.37 18.48 7.38
CA ILE A 52 16.43 17.70 6.75
C ILE A 52 17.03 18.55 5.63
N THR A 53 18.33 18.79 5.71
CA THR A 53 19.10 19.44 4.66
C THR A 53 19.64 18.37 3.73
N PHE A 54 19.44 18.55 2.43
CA PHE A 54 19.87 17.60 1.40
C PHE A 54 21.02 18.19 0.56
N THR A 55 22.02 17.38 0.19
CA THR A 55 22.95 17.66 -0.92
C THR A 55 22.64 16.83 -2.15
N ASP A 56 23.25 17.22 -3.27
CA ASP A 56 23.33 16.40 -4.48
C ASP A 56 21.95 16.04 -5.02
N VAL A 57 21.05 17.03 -5.07
CA VAL A 57 19.70 16.89 -5.61
C VAL A 57 19.78 16.74 -7.12
N ASN A 58 19.84 15.49 -7.58
CA ASN A 58 19.97 15.15 -8.99
C ASN A 58 18.61 14.75 -9.57
N PRO A 59 18.18 15.35 -10.69
CA PRO A 59 16.97 14.96 -11.40
C PRO A 59 17.16 13.63 -12.11
N HIS A 60 16.11 12.82 -12.11
CA HIS A 60 16.03 11.55 -12.83
C HIS A 60 14.66 11.41 -13.46
N THR A 61 14.60 10.63 -14.53
CA THR A 61 13.35 10.19 -15.13
C THR A 61 13.35 8.67 -15.17
N GLY A 62 12.31 8.07 -14.60
CA GLY A 62 12.04 6.64 -14.66
C GLY A 62 10.74 6.36 -15.37
N ASN A 63 10.51 5.10 -15.75
CA ASN A 63 9.26 4.65 -16.35
C ASN A 63 8.68 3.51 -15.51
N ILE A 64 7.35 3.44 -15.39
CA ILE A 64 6.65 2.37 -14.66
C ILE A 64 5.67 1.65 -15.58
N CYS A 65 5.76 0.33 -15.66
CA CYS A 65 4.77 -0.47 -16.38
C CYS A 65 3.62 -0.87 -15.44
N LEU A 66 2.51 -0.12 -15.48
CA LEU A 66 1.32 -0.39 -14.66
C LEU A 66 0.68 -1.77 -14.97
N PHE A 67 0.83 -2.27 -16.20
CA PHE A 67 0.34 -3.60 -16.58
C PHE A 67 1.14 -4.73 -15.91
N CYS A 68 2.47 -4.74 -16.08
CA CYS A 68 3.32 -5.74 -15.41
C CYS A 68 3.23 -5.63 -13.88
N ALA A 69 3.14 -4.42 -13.35
CA ALA A 69 2.98 -4.20 -11.91
C ALA A 69 1.65 -4.79 -11.40
N ARG A 70 0.55 -4.64 -12.17
CA ARG A 70 -0.74 -5.25 -11.87
C ARG A 70 -0.70 -6.77 -11.94
N ASP A 71 -0.08 -7.34 -12.97
CA ASP A 71 0.02 -8.79 -13.13
C ASP A 71 0.85 -9.42 -12.00
N ASN A 72 1.95 -8.77 -11.61
CA ASN A 72 2.75 -9.17 -10.46
C ASN A 72 1.99 -9.13 -9.14
N ALA A 73 0.99 -8.25 -9.02
CA ALA A 73 0.14 -8.10 -7.84
C ALA A 73 -1.13 -8.97 -7.87
N ARG A 74 -1.42 -9.68 -8.97
CA ARG A 74 -2.64 -10.49 -9.13
C ARG A 74 -2.83 -11.53 -8.02
N GLY A 75 -1.76 -12.20 -7.61
CA GLY A 75 -1.78 -13.16 -6.50
C GLY A 75 -2.10 -12.52 -5.14
N ARG A 76 -1.56 -11.34 -4.86
CA ARG A 76 -1.87 -10.61 -3.61
C ARG A 76 -3.28 -10.04 -3.62
N ARG A 77 -3.74 -9.57 -4.79
CA ARG A 77 -5.10 -9.05 -4.97
C ARG A 77 -6.15 -10.13 -4.77
N THR A 78 -5.92 -11.32 -5.34
CA THR A 78 -6.82 -12.48 -5.14
C THR A 78 -6.80 -12.94 -3.69
N ALA A 79 -5.64 -13.02 -3.05
CA ALA A 79 -5.55 -13.30 -1.61
C ALA A 79 -6.31 -12.26 -0.76
N GLY A 80 -6.14 -10.96 -1.02
CA GLY A 80 -6.87 -9.90 -0.33
C GLY A 80 -8.39 -10.01 -0.52
N LEU A 81 -8.85 -10.30 -1.75
CA LEU A 81 -10.26 -10.54 -2.06
C LEU A 81 -10.81 -11.76 -1.31
N LEU A 82 -10.06 -12.86 -1.27
CA LEU A 82 -10.44 -14.08 -0.57
C LEU A 82 -10.52 -13.86 0.95
N VAL A 83 -9.58 -13.14 1.54
CA VAL A 83 -9.60 -12.80 2.96
C VAL A 83 -10.77 -11.87 3.28
N MET A 84 -11.04 -10.88 2.42
CA MET A 84 -12.18 -9.98 2.56
C MET A 84 -13.51 -10.75 2.51
N ALA A 85 -13.70 -11.57 1.47
CA ALA A 85 -14.93 -12.35 1.28
C ALA A 85 -15.10 -13.41 2.38
N GLY A 86 -14.03 -14.14 2.70
CA GLY A 86 -14.04 -15.14 3.76
C GLY A 86 -14.33 -14.54 5.14
N GLY A 87 -13.69 -13.42 5.49
CA GLY A 87 -13.96 -12.71 6.73
C GLY A 87 -15.41 -12.21 6.81
N GLY A 88 -15.96 -11.70 5.70
CA GLY A 88 -17.36 -11.27 5.65
C GLY A 88 -18.36 -12.42 5.80
N VAL A 89 -18.12 -13.57 5.14
CA VAL A 89 -19.00 -14.74 5.25
C VAL A 89 -18.92 -15.35 6.66
N LEU A 90 -17.71 -15.49 7.20
CA LEU A 90 -17.49 -16.08 8.52
C LEU A 90 -18.05 -15.21 9.66
N SER A 91 -17.96 -13.88 9.54
CA SER A 91 -18.60 -12.98 10.50
C SER A 91 -20.13 -13.09 10.46
N MET A 92 -20.72 -13.21 9.26
CA MET A 92 -22.15 -13.41 9.11
C MET A 92 -22.62 -14.75 9.69
N THR A 93 -21.87 -15.83 9.49
CA THR A 93 -22.17 -17.13 10.12
C THR A 93 -22.04 -17.09 11.64
N ALA A 94 -21.03 -16.39 12.17
CA ALA A 94 -20.87 -16.21 13.62
C ALA A 94 -22.04 -15.42 14.21
N MET A 95 -22.54 -14.40 13.49
CA MET A 95 -23.71 -13.63 13.89
C MET A 95 -24.97 -14.49 13.93
N ILE A 96 -25.25 -15.27 12.87
CA ILE A 96 -26.42 -16.17 12.83
C ILE A 96 -26.33 -17.19 13.97
N TRP A 97 -25.16 -17.79 14.18
CA TRP A 97 -24.95 -18.73 15.29
C TRP A 97 -25.17 -18.06 16.65
N GLY A 98 -24.69 -16.84 16.85
CA GLY A 98 -24.90 -16.08 18.07
C GLY A 98 -26.38 -15.80 18.36
N VAL A 99 -27.16 -15.45 17.33
CA VAL A 99 -28.61 -15.25 17.45
C VAL A 99 -29.32 -16.55 17.83
N VAL A 100 -28.93 -17.69 17.23
CA VAL A 100 -29.50 -19.00 17.56
C VAL A 100 -29.15 -19.42 18.99
N ALA A 101 -27.87 -19.29 19.38
CA ALA A 101 -27.40 -19.64 20.72
C ALA A 101 -28.08 -18.80 21.81
N ALA A 102 -28.27 -17.51 21.57
CA ALA A 102 -28.97 -16.62 22.49
C ALA A 102 -30.45 -16.99 22.66
N ASN A 103 -31.17 -17.24 21.55
CA ASN A 103 -32.57 -17.67 21.61
C ASN A 103 -32.74 -19.00 22.34
N LEU A 104 -31.79 -19.94 22.19
CA LEU A 104 -31.81 -21.21 22.90
C LEU A 104 -31.52 -21.03 24.40
N ALA A 105 -30.55 -20.18 24.75
CA ALA A 105 -30.24 -19.87 26.14
C ALA A 105 -31.41 -19.17 26.85
N GLU A 106 -32.04 -18.18 26.21
CA GLU A 106 -33.19 -17.46 26.74
C GLU A 106 -34.38 -18.40 26.99
N ARG A 107 -34.68 -19.31 26.04
CA ARG A 107 -35.74 -20.32 26.19
C ARG A 107 -35.45 -21.36 27.27
N ALA A 108 -34.18 -21.63 27.55
CA ALA A 108 -33.75 -22.56 28.58
C ALA A 108 -33.59 -21.90 29.97
N GLY A 109 -33.85 -20.58 30.10
CA GLY A 109 -33.59 -19.82 31.33
C GLY A 109 -32.10 -19.67 31.66
N GLY A 110 -31.23 -19.89 30.67
CA GLY A 110 -29.78 -19.81 30.79
C GLY A 110 -29.23 -18.40 30.55
N ASP A 111 -27.95 -18.21 30.86
CA ASP A 111 -27.27 -16.92 30.69
C ASP A 111 -26.98 -16.62 29.21
N VAL A 112 -27.75 -15.69 28.65
CA VAL A 112 -27.63 -15.20 27.28
C VAL A 112 -26.27 -14.52 27.03
N GLY A 113 -25.70 -13.86 28.04
CA GLY A 113 -24.40 -13.20 27.96
C GLY A 113 -23.26 -14.19 27.74
N ALA A 114 -23.29 -15.31 28.47
CA ALA A 114 -22.32 -16.40 28.27
C ALA A 114 -22.48 -17.08 26.89
N ALA A 115 -23.71 -17.25 26.41
CA ALA A 115 -24.00 -17.85 25.10
C ALA A 115 -23.55 -16.98 23.91
N MET A 116 -23.56 -15.65 24.07
CA MET A 116 -23.15 -14.70 23.03
C MET A 116 -21.65 -14.36 23.03
N GLY A 117 -20.90 -14.65 24.10
CA GLY A 117 -19.50 -14.25 24.24
C GLY A 117 -18.58 -14.79 23.14
N LEU A 118 -18.63 -16.10 22.86
CA LEU A 118 -17.84 -16.73 21.80
C LEU A 118 -18.25 -16.26 20.39
N PRO A 119 -19.56 -16.21 20.03
CA PRO A 119 -20.01 -15.65 18.76
C PRO A 119 -19.57 -14.21 18.50
N MET A 120 -19.66 -13.34 19.51
CA MET A 120 -19.24 -11.94 19.42
C MET A 120 -17.73 -11.81 19.20
N ALA A 121 -16.92 -12.59 19.93
CA ALA A 121 -15.47 -12.60 19.75
C ALA A 121 -15.06 -13.05 18.35
N LEU A 122 -15.68 -14.13 17.84
CA LEU A 122 -15.44 -14.62 16.48
C LEU A 122 -15.84 -13.59 15.41
N MET A 123 -16.99 -12.95 15.57
CA MET A 123 -17.43 -11.89 14.66
C MET A 123 -16.40 -10.76 14.58
N CYS A 124 -15.89 -10.27 15.71
CA CYS A 124 -14.87 -9.22 15.75
C CYS A 124 -13.58 -9.64 15.03
N ILE A 125 -13.10 -10.86 15.25
CA ILE A 125 -11.89 -11.39 14.59
C ILE A 125 -12.08 -11.44 13.07
N PHE A 126 -13.22 -11.94 12.60
CA PHE A 126 -13.50 -12.06 11.17
C PHE A 126 -13.73 -10.70 10.50
N ILE A 127 -14.28 -9.72 11.21
CA ILE A 127 -14.38 -8.33 10.73
C ILE A 127 -12.97 -7.73 10.57
N ILE A 128 -12.08 -7.90 11.54
CA ILE A 128 -10.69 -7.42 11.44
C ILE A 128 -9.99 -8.08 10.24
N ALA A 129 -10.16 -9.39 10.06
CA ALA A 129 -9.64 -10.10 8.90
C ALA A 129 -10.19 -9.51 7.58
N ALA A 130 -11.49 -9.23 7.51
CA ALA A 130 -12.11 -8.63 6.33
C ALA A 130 -11.55 -7.23 6.01
N ILE A 131 -11.32 -6.40 7.03
CA ILE A 131 -10.71 -5.06 6.88
C ILE A 131 -9.28 -5.18 6.35
N VAL A 132 -8.48 -6.11 6.88
CA VAL A 132 -7.11 -6.35 6.40
C VAL A 132 -7.14 -6.83 4.94
N GLY A 133 -8.05 -7.75 4.59
CA GLY A 133 -8.26 -8.20 3.22
C GLY A 133 -8.62 -7.06 2.26
N LEU A 134 -9.51 -6.16 2.69
CA LEU A 134 -9.89 -4.96 1.95
C LEU A 134 -8.69 -4.03 1.74
N ALA A 135 -7.88 -3.77 2.77
CA ALA A 135 -6.70 -2.93 2.66
C ALA A 135 -5.72 -3.47 1.60
N ILE A 136 -5.43 -4.77 1.63
CA ILE A 136 -4.58 -5.45 0.64
C ILE A 136 -5.19 -5.34 -0.77
N PHE A 137 -6.50 -5.54 -0.89
CA PHE A 137 -7.21 -5.46 -2.17
C PHE A 137 -7.18 -4.03 -2.74
N VAL A 138 -7.41 -3.01 -1.92
CA VAL A 138 -7.38 -1.60 -2.34
C VAL A 138 -5.96 -1.17 -2.72
N GLU A 139 -4.96 -1.54 -1.92
CA GLU A 139 -3.56 -1.22 -2.20
C GLU A 139 -3.08 -1.87 -3.51
N THR A 140 -3.46 -3.12 -3.76
CA THR A 140 -3.12 -3.80 -5.01
C THR A 140 -3.93 -3.28 -6.21
N ASN A 141 -5.15 -2.76 -5.99
CA ASN A 141 -5.95 -2.09 -7.01
C ASN A 141 -5.47 -0.70 -7.37
N ARG A 142 -4.64 -0.05 -6.54
CA ARG A 142 -4.03 1.23 -6.88
C ARG A 142 -3.14 1.15 -8.12
N MET A 143 -2.77 -0.03 -8.61
CA MET A 143 -2.02 -0.25 -9.86
C MET A 143 -2.96 -0.58 -11.04
N ASN A 144 -4.02 0.20 -11.23
CA ASN A 144 -4.94 0.03 -12.35
C ASN A 144 -4.45 0.80 -13.59
N PRO A 145 -3.98 0.15 -14.67
CA PRO A 145 -3.44 0.84 -15.85
C PRO A 145 -4.46 1.73 -16.57
N TRP A 146 -5.75 1.53 -16.35
CA TRP A 146 -6.82 2.32 -16.95
C TRP A 146 -7.14 3.62 -16.21
N ARG A 147 -6.57 3.81 -15.02
CA ARG A 147 -6.77 5.03 -14.23
C ARG A 147 -5.81 6.11 -14.69
N LYS A 148 -6.28 7.35 -14.79
CA LYS A 148 -5.39 8.52 -14.93
C LYS A 148 -4.72 8.79 -13.60
N TYR A 149 -3.39 8.80 -13.58
CA TYR A 149 -2.60 9.13 -12.41
C TYR A 149 -1.97 10.50 -12.56
N ASN A 150 -1.94 11.26 -11.46
CA ASN A 150 -1.10 12.45 -11.40
C ASN A 150 0.37 12.07 -11.16
N GLN A 151 1.31 12.97 -11.45
CA GLN A 151 2.75 12.73 -11.32
C GLN A 151 3.13 12.29 -9.89
N GLU A 152 2.55 12.91 -8.87
CA GLU A 152 2.77 12.56 -7.46
C GLU A 152 2.25 11.15 -7.11
N GLN A 153 1.14 10.73 -7.72
CA GLN A 153 0.59 9.39 -7.51
C GLN A 153 1.46 8.33 -8.20
N LEU A 154 1.98 8.63 -9.40
CA LEU A 154 2.94 7.79 -10.10
C LEU A 154 4.26 7.69 -9.32
N PHE A 155 4.75 8.80 -8.76
CA PHE A 155 5.94 8.81 -7.92
C PHE A 155 5.78 7.93 -6.68
N GLY A 156 4.65 8.03 -5.98
CA GLY A 156 4.36 7.16 -4.83
C GLY A 156 4.37 5.68 -5.20
N LEU A 157 3.73 5.31 -6.31
CA LEU A 157 3.76 3.93 -6.82
C LEU A 157 5.19 3.49 -7.18
N PHE A 158 5.91 4.32 -7.91
CA PHE A 158 7.29 4.07 -8.34
C PHE A 158 8.23 3.89 -7.14
N GLN A 159 8.13 4.74 -6.11
CA GLN A 159 8.92 4.66 -4.89
C GLN A 159 8.66 3.36 -4.12
N THR A 160 7.40 2.93 -4.00
CA THR A 160 7.07 1.65 -3.32
C THR A 160 7.67 0.44 -4.04
N LEU A 161 7.93 0.56 -5.33
CA LEU A 161 8.49 -0.51 -6.16
C LEU A 161 10.01 -0.49 -6.10
N ILE A 162 10.66 0.68 -6.22
CA ILE A 162 12.12 0.81 -6.03
C ILE A 162 12.54 0.31 -4.65
N LYS A 163 11.82 0.68 -3.58
CA LYS A 163 12.14 0.24 -2.22
C LYS A 163 12.14 -1.30 -2.07
N LYS A 164 11.33 -2.02 -2.84
CA LYS A 164 11.24 -3.49 -2.79
C LYS A 164 12.39 -4.18 -3.52
N GLU A 165 13.05 -3.50 -4.45
CA GLU A 165 14.12 -4.08 -5.28
C GLU A 165 15.54 -3.73 -4.80
N GLY A 166 15.64 -2.95 -3.71
CA GLY A 166 16.89 -2.46 -3.17
C GLY A 166 17.15 -1.06 -3.70
N SER A 167 16.86 -0.04 -2.88
CA SER A 167 17.17 1.35 -3.25
C SER A 167 18.67 1.61 -3.20
N LEU A 168 19.12 2.56 -4.02
CA LEU A 168 20.45 3.16 -3.96
C LEU A 168 20.87 3.42 -2.49
N PRO A 169 21.97 2.83 -1.99
CA PRO A 169 22.38 3.00 -0.61
C PRO A 169 22.72 4.48 -0.33
N GLY A 170 22.11 5.05 0.71
CA GLY A 170 22.39 6.41 1.18
C GLY A 170 21.71 7.55 0.40
N ALA A 171 20.86 7.26 -0.59
CA ALA A 171 20.11 8.28 -1.34
C ALA A 171 18.60 8.19 -1.07
N VAL A 172 17.96 9.34 -0.83
CA VAL A 172 16.51 9.47 -0.67
C VAL A 172 15.90 9.90 -2.00
N CYS A 173 14.81 9.24 -2.40
CA CYS A 173 14.01 9.68 -3.54
C CYS A 173 13.01 10.76 -3.11
N LEU A 174 13.02 11.89 -3.79
CA LEU A 174 12.15 13.04 -3.58
C LEU A 174 11.23 13.25 -4.78
N SER A 175 10.00 13.67 -4.50
CA SER A 175 9.05 14.06 -5.54
C SER A 175 9.38 15.46 -6.11
N PRO A 176 8.95 15.75 -7.35
CA PRO A 176 9.06 17.09 -7.92
C PRO A 176 8.34 18.16 -7.07
N GLY A 177 7.20 17.83 -6.46
CA GLY A 177 6.50 18.72 -5.54
C GLY A 177 7.34 19.08 -4.31
N GLN A 178 8.01 18.09 -3.70
CA GLN A 178 8.91 18.34 -2.56
C GLN A 178 10.09 19.23 -2.95
N VAL A 179 10.72 19.00 -4.10
CA VAL A 179 11.84 19.83 -4.57
C VAL A 179 11.39 21.27 -4.86
N LYS A 180 10.19 21.46 -5.43
CA LYS A 180 9.62 22.81 -5.62
C LYS A 180 9.44 23.55 -4.30
N GLN A 181 8.93 22.87 -3.27
CA GLN A 181 8.76 23.46 -1.94
C GLN A 181 10.11 23.85 -1.31
N MET A 182 11.14 23.01 -1.46
CA MET A 182 12.48 23.30 -0.95
C MET A 182 13.16 24.48 -1.65
N LYS A 183 12.85 24.73 -2.93
CA LYS A 183 13.38 25.90 -3.67
C LYS A 183 12.68 27.22 -3.28
N GLN A 184 11.49 27.15 -2.69
CA GLN A 184 10.69 28.31 -2.32
C GLN A 184 10.88 28.73 -0.86
N SER A 185 11.57 27.92 -0.05
CA SER A 185 11.87 28.16 1.37
C SER A 185 13.26 28.73 1.59
#